data_AF-A0A534BZS0-F1
#
_entry.id   AF-A0A534BZS0-F1
#
_cell.length_a   1.000
_cell.length_b   1.000
_cell.length_c   1.000
_cell.angle_alpha   90.00
_cell.angle_beta   90.00
_cell.angle_gamma   90.00
#
_symmetry.space_group_name_H-M   'P 1'
#
loop_
_entity.id
_entity.type
_entity.pdbx_description
1 polymer ?
#
loop_
_entity_poly.entity_id
_entity_poly.type
_entity_poly.pdbx_seq_one_letter_code
_entity_poly.pdbx_strand_id
1 'polypeptide(L)'
;MQPIGVFGGTFDPIHCGHLRTAFELWQELRLAEVRFLPTGSPPHRARLYASPERRLQMVRAAVADQPSFVVDDREVRRSGVSYSVDTLT
;
A
#
# COMPACT_ATOMS: atom_id res chain seq x y z
N MET A 1 -14.84 -15.67 -8.74
CA MET A 1 -14.37 -14.38 -8.19
C MET A 1 -12.90 -14.25 -8.54
N GLN A 2 -12.45 -13.10 -9.08
CA GLN A 2 -11.01 -12.88 -9.30
C GLN A 2 -10.33 -12.51 -7.97
N PRO A 3 -9.09 -12.97 -7.72
CA PRO A 3 -8.37 -12.68 -6.48
C PRO A 3 -7.97 -11.20 -6.36
N ILE A 4 -7.83 -10.70 -5.13
CA ILE A 4 -7.37 -9.34 -4.83
C ILE A 4 -5.94 -9.41 -4.31
N GLY A 5 -5.04 -8.57 -4.83
CA GLY A 5 -3.69 -8.41 -4.29
C GLY A 5 -3.65 -7.41 -3.15
N VAL A 6 -2.91 -7.70 -2.08
CA VAL A 6 -2.59 -6.74 -1.02
C VAL A 6 -1.10 -6.47 -1.06
N PHE A 7 -0.73 -5.22 -1.35
CA PHE A 7 0.66 -4.79 -1.43
C PHE A 7 0.98 -3.79 -0.32
N GLY A 8 1.40 -4.34 0.83
CA GLY A 8 1.78 -3.58 2.01
C GLY A 8 3.19 -3.00 1.90
N GLY A 9 3.37 -1.76 2.35
CA GLY A 9 4.67 -1.10 2.34
C GLY A 9 4.67 0.23 3.06
N THR A 10 5.85 0.69 3.49
CA THR A 10 5.95 2.01 4.11
C THR A 10 5.79 3.13 3.10
N PHE A 11 6.26 2.96 1.86
CA PHE A 11 6.13 3.95 0.79
C PHE A 11 6.65 5.34 1.18
N ASP A 12 7.93 5.44 1.52
CA ASP A 12 8.58 6.65 2.01
C ASP A 12 9.77 7.07 1.11
N PRO A 13 9.53 7.49 -0.15
CA PRO A 13 8.24 7.60 -0.84
C PRO A 13 7.87 6.35 -1.68
N ILE A 14 6.65 6.30 -2.20
CA ILE A 14 6.29 5.40 -3.31
C ILE A 14 7.13 5.76 -4.56
N HIS A 15 7.46 4.77 -5.40
CA HIS A 15 8.35 4.96 -6.55
C HIS A 15 8.08 3.92 -7.64
N CYS A 16 8.69 4.08 -8.82
CA CYS A 16 8.45 3.23 -10.00
C CYS A 16 8.67 1.74 -9.75
N GLY A 17 9.64 1.35 -8.90
CA GLY A 17 9.82 -0.05 -8.50
C GLY A 17 8.54 -0.66 -7.90
N HIS A 18 7.90 0.00 -6.93
CA HIS A 18 6.64 -0.45 -6.34
C HIS A 18 5.53 -0.55 -7.40
N LEU A 19 5.37 0.51 -8.21
CA LEU A 19 4.31 0.58 -9.22
C LEU A 19 4.47 -0.52 -10.28
N ARG A 20 5.70 -0.75 -10.75
CA ARG A 20 6.00 -1.76 -11.75
C ARG A 20 5.72 -3.16 -11.23
N THR A 21 6.17 -3.48 -10.01
CA THR A 21 5.90 -4.78 -9.38
C THR A 21 4.40 -5.02 -9.20
N ALA A 22 3.65 -4.03 -8.71
CA ALA A 22 2.20 -4.15 -8.58
C ALA A 22 1.50 -4.38 -9.93
N PHE A 23 1.96 -3.70 -10.99
CA PHE A 23 1.41 -3.82 -12.33
C PHE A 23 1.67 -5.20 -12.95
N GLU A 24 2.90 -5.72 -12.78
CA GLU A 24 3.26 -7.06 -13.24
C GLU A 24 2.43 -8.12 -12.52
N LEU A 25 2.35 -8.06 -11.19
CA LEU A 25 1.58 -9.03 -10.40
C LEU A 25 0.08 -8.97 -10.72
N TRP A 26 -0.47 -7.77 -10.94
CA TRP A 26 -1.86 -7.60 -11.36
C TRP A 26 -2.16 -8.36 -12.67
N GLN A 27 -1.30 -8.20 -13.69
CA GLN A 27 -1.49 -8.85 -14.98
C GLN A 27 -1.22 -10.36 -14.92
N GLU A 28 -0.07 -10.77 -14.37
CA GLU A 28 0.39 -12.16 -14.39
C GLU A 28 -0.53 -13.08 -13.57
N LEU A 29 -1.00 -12.60 -12.41
CA LEU A 29 -1.88 -13.37 -11.53
C LEU A 29 -3.38 -13.14 -11.83
N ARG A 30 -3.69 -12.31 -12.83
CA ARG A 30 -5.07 -11.95 -13.22
C ARG A 30 -5.90 -11.47 -12.04
N LEU A 31 -5.32 -10.56 -11.25
CA LEU A 31 -5.98 -10.01 -10.06
C LEU A 31 -7.11 -9.07 -10.47
N ALA A 32 -8.18 -9.04 -9.69
CA ALA A 32 -9.26 -8.06 -9.86
C ALA A 32 -8.73 -6.63 -9.63
N GLU A 33 -7.93 -6.46 -8.58
CA GLU A 33 -7.31 -5.20 -8.18
C GLU A 33 -6.05 -5.46 -7.33
N VAL A 34 -5.22 -4.43 -7.18
CA VAL A 34 -4.11 -4.39 -6.23
C VAL A 34 -4.36 -3.28 -5.22
N ARG A 35 -4.47 -3.65 -3.95
CA ARG A 35 -4.60 -2.73 -2.82
C ARG A 35 -3.23 -2.34 -2.30
N PHE A 36 -2.83 -1.10 -2.55
CA PHE A 36 -1.69 -0.49 -1.90
C PHE A 36 -2.07 -0.15 -0.48
N LEU A 37 -1.33 -0.69 0.49
CA LEU A 37 -1.62 -0.56 1.91
C LEU A 37 -0.45 0.12 2.61
N PRO A 38 -0.46 1.47 2.73
CA PRO A 38 0.60 2.20 3.40
C PRO A 38 0.60 1.87 4.89
N THR A 39 1.75 1.44 5.43
CA THR A 39 1.86 1.11 6.85
C THR A 39 1.65 2.36 7.71
N GLY A 40 0.89 2.25 8.80
CA GLY A 40 0.69 3.34 9.76
C GLY A 40 1.95 3.65 10.56
N SER A 41 2.15 2.91 11.66
CA SER A 41 3.35 2.97 12.50
C SER A 41 4.11 1.64 12.44
N PRO A 42 5.07 1.46 11.50
CA PRO A 42 5.82 0.22 11.39
C PRO A 42 6.72 0.01 12.63
N PRO A 43 6.66 -1.15 13.31
CA PRO A 43 7.36 -1.37 14.59
C PRO A 43 8.88 -1.50 14.48
N HIS A 44 9.41 -1.70 13.27
CA HIS A 44 10.81 -2.10 13.03
C HIS A 44 11.64 -1.08 12.23
N ARG A 45 11.18 0.17 12.06
CA ARG A 45 11.91 1.18 11.26
C ARG A 45 12.36 2.39 12.08
N ALA A 46 13.52 2.92 11.70
CA ALA A 46 14.01 4.24 12.11
C ALA A 46 13.08 5.37 11.63
N ARG A 47 13.37 6.61 12.04
CA ARG A 47 12.62 7.82 11.72
C ARG A 47 12.30 7.89 10.21
N LEU A 48 11.01 7.88 9.89
CA LEU A 48 10.50 8.04 8.53
C LEU A 48 10.66 9.50 8.08
N TYR A 49 10.89 9.71 6.78
CA TYR A 49 11.02 11.03 6.18
C TYR A 49 9.66 11.74 6.10
N ALA A 50 8.62 11.02 5.69
CA ALA A 50 7.27 11.56 5.56
C ALA A 50 6.30 10.99 6.62
N SER A 51 5.36 11.83 7.06
CA SER A 51 4.29 11.41 7.98
C SER A 51 3.39 10.34 7.32
N PRO A 52 2.68 9.51 8.10
CA PRO A 52 1.72 8.55 7.55
C PRO A 52 0.73 9.17 6.57
N GLU A 53 0.22 10.37 6.86
CA GLU A 53 -0.72 11.10 6.03
C GLU A 53 -0.07 11.55 4.72
N ARG A 54 1.19 11.99 4.77
CA ARG A 54 1.93 12.41 3.58
C ARG A 54 2.26 11.23 2.68
N ARG A 55 2.64 10.08 3.26
CA ARG A 55 2.86 8.83 2.51
C ARG A 55 1.56 8.36 1.85
N LEU A 56 0.44 8.41 2.57
CA LEU A 56 -0.88 8.12 2.02
C LEU A 56 -1.23 9.01 0.82
N GLN A 57 -0.99 10.32 0.93
CA GLN A 57 -1.20 11.27 -0.18
C GLN A 57 -0.32 10.94 -1.39
N MET A 58 0.96 10.64 -1.18
CA MET A 58 1.87 10.25 -2.26
C MET A 58 1.41 8.97 -2.96
N VAL A 59 0.96 7.96 -2.19
CA VAL A 59 0.44 6.70 -2.74
C VAL A 59 -0.83 6.96 -3.56
N ARG A 60 -1.79 7.74 -3.05
CA ARG A 60 -3.00 8.12 -3.80
C ARG A 60 -2.68 8.81 -5.12
N ALA A 61 -1.74 9.76 -5.10
CA ALA A 61 -1.31 10.45 -6.32
C ALA A 61 -0.64 9.48 -7.31
N ALA A 62 0.21 8.57 -6.83
CA ALA A 62 0.97 7.66 -7.69
C ALA A 62 0.13 6.58 -8.38
N VAL A 63 -1.06 6.26 -7.86
CA VAL A 63 -1.93 5.21 -8.41
C VAL A 63 -3.18 5.75 -9.13
N ALA A 64 -3.38 7.07 -9.14
CA ALA A 64 -4.62 7.70 -9.61
C ALA A 64 -5.01 7.34 -11.05
N ASP A 65 -4.01 7.14 -11.93
CA ASP A 65 -4.22 6.86 -13.35
C ASP A 65 -4.28 5.35 -13.68
N GLN A 66 -4.29 4.48 -12.67
CA GLN A 66 -4.43 3.03 -12.84
C GLN A 66 -5.71 2.54 -12.14
N PRO A 67 -6.82 2.34 -12.89
CA PRO A 67 -8.12 1.98 -12.31
C PRO A 67 -8.13 0.71 -11.45
N SER A 68 -7.25 -0.25 -11.72
CA SER A 68 -7.14 -1.50 -10.94
C SER A 68 -6.25 -1.37 -9.70
N PHE A 69 -5.68 -0.19 -9.43
CA PHE A 69 -4.94 0.09 -8.21
C PHE A 69 -5.83 0.85 -7.22
N VAL A 70 -5.95 0.31 -6.02
CA VAL A 70 -6.77 0.86 -4.95
C VAL A 70 -5.88 1.19 -3.76
N VAL A 71 -6.16 2.28 -3.06
CA VAL A 71 -5.45 2.62 -1.81
C VAL A 71 -6.29 2.21 -0.62
N ASP A 72 -5.71 1.38 0.25
CA ASP A 72 -6.28 0.97 1.53
C ASP A 72 -5.57 1.71 2.66
N ASP A 73 -6.28 2.62 3.32
CA ASP A 73 -5.71 3.50 4.35
C ASP A 73 -5.95 3.02 5.79
N ARG A 74 -6.44 1.79 5.96
CA ARG A 74 -6.82 1.26 7.28
C ARG A 74 -5.69 1.30 8.30
N GLU A 75 -4.45 1.00 7.90
CA GLU A 75 -3.31 1.01 8.81
C GLU A 75 -2.87 2.44 9.15
N VAL A 76 -2.97 3.39 8.22
CA VAL A 76 -2.70 4.81 8.50
C VAL A 76 -3.70 5.39 9.49
N ARG A 77 -4.96 4.95 9.43
CA ARG A 77 -6.03 5.39 10.36
C ARG A 77 -6.02 4.67 11.71
N ARG A 78 -5.33 3.55 11.84
CA ARG A 78 -5.27 2.75 13.06
C ARG A 78 -4.24 3.34 14.03
N SER A 79 -4.60 3.47 15.30
CA SER A 79 -3.66 3.86 16.36
C SER A 79 -2.74 2.69 16.72
N GLY A 80 -1.47 2.98 16.99
CA GLY A 80 -0.51 1.99 17.46
C GLY A 80 0.17 1.21 16.34
N VAL A 81 0.84 0.12 16.72
CA VAL A 81 1.60 -0.73 15.79
C VAL A 81 0.64 -1.47 14.85
N SER A 82 1.00 -1.53 13.57
CA SER A 82 0.27 -2.31 12.58
C SER A 82 0.88 -3.71 12.45
N TYR A 83 0.08 -4.75 12.66
CA TYR A 83 0.44 -6.15 12.42
C TYR A 83 -0.38 -6.70 11.25
N SER A 84 0.27 -7.39 10.32
CA SER A 84 -0.39 -7.93 9.12
C SER A 84 -1.53 -8.90 9.45
N VAL A 85 -1.43 -9.65 10.55
CA VAL A 85 -2.49 -10.55 11.00
C VAL A 85 -3.78 -9.78 11.28
N ASP A 86 -3.70 -8.66 12.00
CA ASP A 86 -4.84 -7.78 12.31
C ASP A 86 -5.34 -7.00 11.09
N THR A 87 -4.55 -6.93 10.03
CA THR A 87 -4.89 -6.24 8.78
C THR A 87 -5.70 -7.15 7.83
N LEU A 88 -5.43 -8.46 7.88
CA LEU A 88 -6.04 -9.48 7.01
C LEU A 88 -7.26 -10.19 7.63
N THR A 89 -7.59 -9.92 8.89
CA THR A 89 -8.87 -10.27 9.52
C THR A 89 -9.96 -9.26 9.17
#